data_AF-A0A7R9A1S5-F1
#
_entry.id   AF-A0A7R9A1S5-F1
#
_cell.length_a   1.000
_cell.length_b   1.000
_cell.length_c   1.000
_cell.angle_alpha   90.00
_cell.angle_beta   90.00
_cell.angle_gamma   90.00
#
_symmetry.space_group_name_H-M   'P 1'
#
loop_
_entity.id
_entity.type
_entity.pdbx_description
1 polymer ?
#
loop_
_entity_poly.entity_id
_entity_poly.type
_entity_poly.pdbx_seq_one_letter_code
_entity_poly.pdbx_strand_id
1 'polypeptide(L)'
;MQEAADPIVLSYGDHVIRSQDLNILRCPDQWLNDRIIGFYLAYLLRNHTEPTRSGRATFLTLDPSVAQLVKLSHPEMAQVSGGP
;
A
#
# COMPACT_ATOMS: atom_id res chain seq x y z
N MET A 1 6.96 24.97 -19.48
CA MET A 1 7.91 24.21 -18.64
C MET A 1 7.54 22.75 -18.80
N GLN A 2 8.46 21.93 -19.30
CA GLN A 2 8.22 20.50 -19.49
C GLN A 2 8.57 19.84 -18.15
N GLU A 3 7.55 19.34 -17.44
CA GLU A 3 7.76 18.59 -16.20
C GLU A 3 8.53 17.32 -16.57
N ALA A 4 9.77 17.20 -16.10
CA ALA A 4 10.57 16.01 -16.35
C ALA A 4 9.83 14.81 -15.73
N ALA A 5 9.54 13.80 -16.54
CA ALA A 5 8.79 12.63 -16.09
C ALA A 5 9.48 11.98 -14.89
N ASP A 6 8.75 11.79 -13.78
CA ASP A 6 9.26 11.15 -12.56
C ASP A 6 9.66 9.69 -12.86
N PRO A 7 10.95 9.34 -12.77
CA PRO A 7 11.44 8.05 -13.25
C PRO A 7 11.01 6.90 -12.35
N ILE A 8 10.73 5.76 -12.96
CA ILE A 8 10.45 4.50 -12.27
C ILE A 8 11.75 4.00 -11.63
N VAL A 9 11.70 3.74 -10.33
CA VAL A 9 12.84 3.21 -9.56
C VAL A 9 12.69 1.72 -9.31
N LEU A 10 11.45 1.24 -9.14
CA LEU A 10 11.16 -0.18 -8.95
C LEU A 10 9.84 -0.56 -9.61
N SER A 11 9.83 -1.72 -10.26
CA SER A 11 8.62 -2.43 -10.69
C SER A 11 8.61 -3.81 -10.03
N TYR A 12 7.59 -4.07 -9.22
CA TYR A 12 7.47 -5.29 -8.41
C TYR A 12 6.04 -5.83 -8.44
N GLY A 13 5.79 -6.84 -9.27
CA GLY A 13 4.44 -7.34 -9.52
C GLY A 13 3.54 -6.22 -10.04
N ASP A 14 2.45 -5.96 -9.34
CA ASP A 14 1.45 -4.93 -9.68
C ASP A 14 1.82 -3.53 -9.14
N HIS A 15 2.95 -3.40 -8.43
CA HIS A 15 3.38 -2.14 -7.84
C HIS A 15 4.53 -1.49 -8.63
N VAL A 16 4.40 -0.20 -8.88
CA VAL A 16 5.43 0.64 -9.50
C VAL A 16 5.77 1.78 -8.56
N ILE A 17 7.03 1.86 -8.15
CA ILE A 17 7.57 2.90 -7.28
C ILE A 17 8.42 3.85 -8.12
N ARG A 18 8.16 5.15 -8.01
CA ARG A 18 8.92 6.21 -8.66
C ARG A 18 9.80 6.98 -7.68
N SER A 19 10.60 7.92 -8.19
CA SER A 19 11.55 8.65 -7.34
C SER A 19 10.85 9.53 -6.32
N GLN A 20 9.70 10.13 -6.67
CA GLN A 20 8.92 10.91 -5.70
C GLN A 20 8.37 10.06 -4.56
N ASP A 21 7.93 8.82 -4.84
CA ASP A 21 7.42 7.90 -3.82
C ASP A 21 8.52 7.58 -2.78
N LEU A 22 9.79 7.48 -3.22
CA LEU A 22 10.92 7.25 -2.32
C LEU A 22 11.35 8.50 -1.55
N ASN A 23 11.08 9.69 -2.07
CA ASN A 23 11.44 10.93 -1.38
C ASN A 23 10.68 11.06 -0.05
N ILE A 24 9.43 10.58 -0.02
CA ILE A 24 8.60 10.50 1.18
C ILE A 24 9.29 9.69 2.30
N LEU A 25 9.98 8.60 1.94
CA LEU A 25 10.69 7.75 2.90
C LEU A 25 11.95 8.38 3.48
N ARG A 26 12.50 9.41 2.82
CA ARG A 26 13.77 10.06 3.19
C ARG A 26 13.56 11.30 4.03
N CYS A 27 12.37 11.90 3.97
CA CYS A 27 12.03 13.08 4.74
C CYS A 27 11.34 12.69 6.05
N PRO A 28 11.82 13.16 7.20
CA PRO A 28 11.05 13.04 8.44
C PRO A 28 9.70 13.77 8.29
N ASP A 29 8.69 13.30 9.02
CA ASP A 29 7.35 13.91 9.11
C ASP A 29 6.50 13.87 7.82
N GLN A 30 6.88 13.08 6.82
CA GLN A 30 6.03 12.83 5.66
C GLN A 30 5.14 11.59 5.83
N TRP A 31 3.93 11.68 5.27
CA TRP A 31 2.96 10.61 5.30
C TRP A 31 3.26 9.61 4.18
N LEU A 32 3.18 8.31 4.51
CA LEU A 32 3.29 7.27 3.52
C LEU A 32 2.14 7.35 2.53
N ASN A 33 2.45 7.12 1.26
CA ASN A 33 1.43 7.01 0.24
C ASN A 33 1.02 5.54 0.02
N ASP A 34 -0.11 5.36 -0.65
CA ASP A 34 -0.69 4.05 -0.91
C ASP A 34 0.22 3.14 -1.74
N ARG A 35 1.07 3.71 -2.62
CA ARG A 35 2.00 2.92 -3.46
C ARG A 35 3.06 2.24 -2.61
N ILE A 36 3.64 2.96 -1.67
CA ILE A 36 4.65 2.42 -0.74
C ILE A 36 4.01 1.39 0.19
N ILE A 37 2.82 1.67 0.72
CA ILE A 37 2.10 0.75 1.61
C ILE A 37 1.76 -0.55 0.86
N GLY A 38 1.14 -0.44 -0.32
CA GLY A 38 0.76 -1.60 -1.15
C GLY A 38 1.97 -2.45 -1.54
N PHE A 39 3.05 -1.80 -2.01
CA PHE A 39 4.31 -2.48 -2.30
C PHE A 39 4.84 -3.26 -1.10
N TYR A 40 4.90 -2.63 0.08
CA TYR A 40 5.48 -3.26 1.26
C TYR A 40 4.66 -4.46 1.74
N LEU A 41 3.32 -4.36 1.70
CA LEU A 41 2.45 -5.48 2.02
C LEU A 41 2.65 -6.66 1.05
N ALA A 42 2.72 -6.40 -0.25
CA ALA A 42 3.01 -7.43 -1.24
C ALA A 42 4.39 -8.05 -1.06
N TYR A 43 5.40 -7.25 -0.70
CA TYR A 43 6.74 -7.71 -0.38
C TYR A 43 6.75 -8.64 0.85
N LEU A 44 6.04 -8.29 1.93
CA LEU A 44 5.92 -9.13 3.12
C LEU A 44 5.26 -10.48 2.81
N LEU A 45 4.16 -10.47 2.04
CA LEU A 45 3.46 -11.69 1.66
C LEU A 45 4.34 -12.62 0.79
N ARG A 46 5.12 -12.05 -0.14
CA ARG A 46 5.94 -12.88 -1.03
C ARG A 46 7.21 -13.40 -0.37
N ASN A 47 7.81 -12.65 0.56
CA ASN A 47 9.14 -12.98 1.09
C ASN A 47 9.16 -13.45 2.55
N HIS A 48 8.09 -13.19 3.32
CA HIS A 48 8.07 -13.45 4.76
C HIS A 48 6.94 -14.37 5.24
N THR A 49 5.98 -14.70 4.38
CA THR A 49 4.91 -15.67 4.72
C THR A 49 5.13 -17.06 4.13
N GLU A 50 6.39 -17.44 3.90
CA GLU A 50 6.76 -18.84 3.69
C GLU A 50 6.15 -19.70 4.81
N PRO A 51 5.60 -20.89 4.49
CA PRO A 51 4.91 -21.72 5.47
C PRO A 51 5.93 -22.22 6.49
N THR A 52 6.06 -21.49 7.60
CA THR A 52 6.76 -21.98 8.77
C THR A 52 6.06 -23.28 9.18
N ARG A 53 6.85 -24.33 9.38
CA ARG A 53 6.41 -25.73 9.64
C ARG A 53 5.48 -25.93 10.85
N SER A 54 5.02 -24.87 11.50
CA SER A 54 4.23 -24.90 12.73
C SER A 54 2.95 -24.08 12.56
N GLY A 55 1.81 -24.75 12.38
CA GLY A 55 0.45 -24.22 12.59
C GLY A 55 0.14 -22.85 12.00
N ARG A 56 -0.22 -22.81 10.70
CA ARG A 56 -0.47 -21.63 9.85
C ARG A 56 -1.45 -20.59 10.42
N ALA A 57 -1.00 -19.35 10.54
CA ALA A 57 -1.82 -18.19 10.23
C ALA A 57 -1.68 -17.91 8.72
N THR A 58 -2.77 -18.05 7.96
CA THR A 58 -2.80 -17.65 6.55
C THR A 58 -2.98 -16.14 6.50
N PHE A 59 -1.91 -15.41 6.13
CA PHE A 59 -2.00 -13.97 5.93
C PHE A 59 -2.52 -13.68 4.52
N LEU A 60 -3.45 -12.74 4.43
CA LEU A 60 -3.90 -12.15 3.18
C LEU A 60 -3.70 -10.64 3.30
N THR A 61 -3.02 -10.05 2.34
CA THR A 61 -2.86 -8.60 2.25
C THR A 61 -3.75 -8.05 1.14
N LEU A 62 -4.43 -6.94 1.40
CA LEU A 62 -5.21 -6.19 0.42
C LEU A 62 -4.48 -4.91 0.06
N ASP A 63 -4.42 -4.58 -1.23
CA ASP A 63 -3.90 -3.29 -1.67
C ASP A 63 -4.80 -2.15 -1.16
N PRO A 64 -4.25 -0.98 -0.80
CA PRO A 64 -5.05 0.17 -0.35
C PRO A 64 -6.17 0.56 -1.33
N SER A 65 -5.93 0.41 -2.63
CA SER A 65 -6.93 0.70 -3.67
C SER A 65 -8.15 -0.23 -3.56
N VAL A 66 -7.93 -1.50 -3.24
CA VAL A 66 -9.00 -2.50 -3.05
C VAL A 66 -9.73 -2.25 -1.74
N ALA A 67 -9.00 -1.92 -0.67
CA ALA A 67 -9.62 -1.55 0.60
C ALA A 67 -10.55 -0.33 0.44
N GLN A 68 -10.11 0.68 -0.31
CA GLN A 68 -10.91 1.86 -0.62
C GLN A 68 -12.14 1.51 -1.45
N LEU A 69 -12.01 0.62 -2.44
CA LEU A 69 -13.15 0.13 -3.21
C LEU A 69 -14.20 -0.55 -2.32
N VAL A 70 -13.77 -1.43 -1.42
CA VAL A 70 -14.68 -2.12 -0.47
C VAL A 70 -15.41 -1.11 0.41
N LYS A 71 -14.69 -0.09 0.91
CA LYS A 71 -15.26 1.01 1.70
C LYS A 71 -16.34 1.78 0.92
N LEU A 72 -16.08 2.11 -0.35
CA LEU A 72 -17.03 2.84 -1.19
C LEU A 72 -18.20 1.98 -1.66
N SER A 73 -18.02 0.66 -1.73
CA SER A 73 -19.07 -0.28 -2.16
C SER A 73 -20.19 -0.44 -1.11
N HIS A 74 -19.95 -0.05 0.14
CA HIS A 74 -20.94 -0.08 1.21
C HIS A 74 -20.98 1.28 1.92
N PRO A 75 -21.76 2.25 1.42
CA PRO A 75 -21.79 3.62 1.95
C PRO A 75 -22.22 3.69 3.43
N GLU A 76 -22.92 2.69 3.96
CA GLU A 76 -23.25 2.60 5.39
C GLU A 76 -22.03 2.45 6.31
N MET A 77 -20.92 1.88 5.82
CA MET A 77 -19.68 1.74 6.62
C MET A 77 -18.83 3.02 6.65
N ALA A 78 -19.15 4.02 5.81
CA ALA A 78 -18.45 5.32 5.83
C ALA A 78 -18.94 6.25 6.95
N GLN A 79 -20.02 5.89 7.64
CA GLN A 79 -20.63 6.65 8.72
C GLN A 79 -20.26 6.04 10.09
N VAL A 80 -18.98 6.12 10.49
CA VAL A 80 -18.62 5.96 11.89
C VAL A 80 -18.09 7.29 12.43
N SER A 81 -18.91 7.87 13.30
CA SER A 81 -18.61 8.94 14.26
C SER A 81 -18.59 10.37 13.75
N GLY A 82 -19.75 10.86 13.29
CA GLY A 82 -20.22 12.20 13.63
C GLY A 82 -21.29 12.09 14.70
N GLY A 83 -20.89 11.91 15.96
CA GLY A 83 -21.79 12.06 17.11
C GLY A 83 -21.86 13.53 17.56
N PRO A 84 -23.00 13.99 18.10
CA PRO A 84 -23.28 15.39 18.42
C PRO A 84 -22.36 15.99 19.49
#